data_AF-A0A8J7KIQ1-F1
#
_entry.id   AF-A0A8J7KIQ1-F1
#
_cell.length_a   1.000
_cell.length_b   1.000
_cell.length_c   1.000
_cell.angle_alpha   90.00
_cell.angle_beta   90.00
_cell.angle_gamma   90.00
#
_symmetry.space_group_name_H-M   'P 1'
#
loop_
_entity.id
_entity.type
_entity.pdbx_description
1 polymer ?
#
loop_
_entity_poly.entity_id
_entity_poly.type
_entity_poly.pdbx_seq_one_letter_code
_entity_poly.pdbx_strand_id
1 'polypeptide(L)'
;MFRGQELLSNRPDPAIAADLRWEPFPRPNDALYVHAETKVAAIMRSESLTEAEITIDNTVCGTRDFDRDKAWTCDKVLPSIMPPKSRLTVWATDDGGKMWARGVYVGTGERIRK
;
A
#
# COMPACT_ATOMS: atom_id res chain seq x y z
N MET A 1 14.97 3.17 8.05
CA MET A 1 14.64 4.53 7.59
C MET A 1 14.52 4.47 6.08
N PHE A 2 13.32 4.73 5.53
CA PHE A 2 13.06 4.64 4.09
C PHE A 2 13.84 5.77 3.37
N ARG A 3 14.70 5.42 2.41
CA ARG A 3 15.79 6.29 1.89
C ARG A 3 15.45 7.00 0.58
N GLY A 4 14.26 7.61 0.45
CA GLY A 4 13.91 8.41 -0.74
C GLY A 4 14.02 7.63 -2.06
N GLN A 5 13.69 6.33 -2.03
CA GLN A 5 13.77 5.46 -3.20
C GLN A 5 12.63 5.73 -4.17
N GLU A 6 12.93 5.81 -5.47
CA GLU A 6 11.92 5.83 -6.52
C GLU A 6 11.31 4.43 -6.72
N LEU A 7 9.98 4.37 -6.84
CA LEU A 7 9.23 3.15 -7.05
C LEU A 7 8.37 3.28 -8.31
N LEU A 8 8.51 2.30 -9.21
CA LEU A 8 7.68 2.25 -10.42
C LEU A 8 6.36 1.55 -10.12
N SER A 9 5.22 2.23 -10.31
CA SER A 9 3.87 1.78 -9.98
C SER A 9 3.18 0.92 -11.07
N ASN A 10 3.83 0.67 -12.21
CA ASN A 10 3.22 0.01 -13.38
C ASN A 10 3.85 -1.35 -13.74
N ARG A 11 4.84 -1.82 -13.00
CA ARG A 11 5.44 -3.14 -13.18
C ARG A 11 4.93 -4.11 -12.11
N PRO A 12 4.21 -5.20 -12.47
CA PRO A 12 3.82 -6.21 -11.50
C PRO A 12 5.05 -6.83 -10.82
N ASP A 13 5.02 -6.92 -9.50
CA ASP A 13 6.03 -7.61 -8.71
C ASP A 13 5.39 -8.69 -7.81
N PRO A 14 5.50 -9.98 -8.16
CA PRO A 14 4.92 -11.06 -7.38
C PRO A 14 5.59 -11.22 -6.00
N ALA A 15 6.81 -10.70 -5.79
CA ALA A 15 7.49 -10.78 -4.50
C ALA A 15 6.76 -9.98 -3.41
N ILE A 16 5.95 -8.98 -3.78
CA ILE A 16 5.09 -8.19 -2.86
C ILE A 16 4.18 -9.08 -2.02
N ALA A 17 3.84 -10.26 -2.50
CA ALA A 17 2.82 -11.11 -1.89
C ALA A 17 3.35 -12.47 -1.40
N ALA A 18 4.67 -12.68 -1.47
CA ALA A 18 5.32 -13.95 -1.17
C ALA A 18 5.11 -14.41 0.30
N ASP A 19 5.04 -13.45 1.22
CA ASP A 19 4.87 -13.65 2.67
C ASP A 19 3.42 -13.46 3.15
N LEU A 20 2.48 -13.29 2.22
CA LEU A 20 1.06 -13.09 2.54
C LEU A 20 0.29 -14.41 2.53
N ARG A 21 -0.74 -14.50 3.39
CA ARG A 21 -1.75 -15.56 3.39
C ARG A 21 -3.03 -15.05 2.74
N TRP A 22 -3.64 -15.92 1.92
CA TRP A 22 -4.89 -15.59 1.25
C TRP A 22 -6.08 -16.15 1.98
N GLU A 23 -6.02 -17.34 2.55
CA GLU A 23 -7.13 -17.86 3.35
C GLU A 23 -7.12 -17.29 4.78
N PRO A 24 -8.29 -16.94 5.37
CA PRO A 24 -9.66 -17.05 4.84
C PRO A 24 -10.15 -15.84 4.02
N PHE A 25 -9.24 -14.96 3.58
CA PHE A 25 -9.56 -13.72 2.91
C PHE A 25 -9.74 -13.86 1.37
N PRO A 26 -10.40 -12.88 0.71
CA PRO A 26 -10.43 -12.84 -0.75
C PRO A 26 -9.02 -12.72 -1.36
N ARG A 27 -8.83 -13.39 -2.51
CA ARG A 27 -7.62 -13.28 -3.33
C ARG A 27 -7.41 -11.83 -3.81
N PRO A 28 -6.15 -11.42 -4.01
CA PRO A 28 -5.84 -10.07 -4.47
C PRO A 28 -6.19 -9.86 -5.94
N ASN A 29 -6.49 -8.61 -6.31
CA ASN A 29 -6.51 -8.19 -7.71
C ASN A 29 -5.12 -7.68 -8.14
N ASP A 30 -5.01 -7.25 -9.40
CA ASP A 30 -3.75 -6.77 -9.96
C ASP A 30 -3.17 -5.56 -9.23
N ALA A 31 -4.01 -4.72 -8.61
CA ALA A 31 -3.57 -3.53 -7.87
C ALA A 31 -2.57 -3.88 -6.76
N LEU A 32 -2.66 -5.08 -6.16
CA LEU A 32 -1.68 -5.54 -5.19
C LEU A 32 -0.27 -5.50 -5.74
N TYR A 33 -0.10 -5.96 -6.98
CA TYR A 33 1.20 -6.26 -7.55
C TYR A 33 1.82 -5.06 -8.25
N VAL A 34 1.02 -4.06 -8.60
CA VAL A 34 1.48 -2.91 -9.38
C VAL A 34 1.66 -1.65 -8.54
N HIS A 35 0.75 -1.34 -7.62
CA HIS A 35 0.70 -0.04 -6.96
C HIS A 35 1.91 0.22 -6.05
N ALA A 36 2.29 1.50 -5.93
CA ALA A 36 3.47 1.90 -5.16
C ALA A 36 3.25 1.69 -3.64
N GLU A 37 2.02 1.92 -3.18
CA GLU A 37 1.65 1.79 -1.77
C GLU A 37 1.85 0.35 -1.26
N THR A 38 1.46 -0.63 -2.07
CA THR A 38 1.58 -2.06 -1.72
C THR A 38 3.02 -2.55 -1.78
N LYS A 39 3.83 -1.98 -2.69
CA LYS A 39 5.29 -2.18 -2.72
C LYS A 39 5.95 -1.67 -1.45
N VAL A 40 5.59 -0.48 -0.97
CA VAL A 40 6.12 0.03 0.30
C VAL A 40 5.67 -0.83 1.47
N ALA A 41 4.42 -1.29 1.51
CA ALA A 41 4.01 -2.25 2.52
C ALA A 41 4.88 -3.53 2.50
N ALA A 42 5.23 -4.04 1.31
CA ALA A 42 6.16 -5.18 1.20
C ALA A 42 7.57 -4.86 1.69
N ILE A 43 8.13 -3.70 1.32
CA ILE A 43 9.43 -3.25 1.81
C ILE A 43 9.42 -3.11 3.34
N MET A 44 8.34 -2.54 3.91
CA MET A 44 8.20 -2.43 5.36
C MET A 44 8.24 -3.78 6.04
N ARG A 45 7.64 -4.82 5.44
CA ARG A 45 7.74 -6.20 5.95
C ARG A 45 9.14 -6.77 5.82
N SER A 46 9.78 -6.65 4.64
CA SER A 46 11.10 -7.23 4.41
C SER A 46 12.21 -6.57 5.22
N GLU A 47 12.11 -5.27 5.46
CA GLU A 47 13.10 -4.48 6.20
C GLU A 47 12.72 -4.21 7.65
N SER A 48 11.62 -4.81 8.14
CA SER A 48 11.13 -4.61 9.51
C SER A 48 10.92 -3.14 9.88
N LEU A 49 10.42 -2.33 8.94
CA LEU A 49 10.14 -0.90 9.17
C LEU A 49 8.80 -0.73 9.88
N THR A 50 8.80 0.06 10.94
CA THR A 50 7.57 0.42 11.69
C THR A 50 6.95 1.70 11.17
N GLU A 51 7.69 2.55 10.46
CA GLU A 51 7.22 3.80 9.91
C GLU A 51 7.79 4.04 8.50
N ALA A 52 6.93 4.48 7.58
CA ALA A 52 7.30 4.89 6.24
C ALA A 52 6.42 6.05 5.76
N GLU A 53 6.96 6.85 4.85
CA GLU A 53 6.22 7.86 4.11
C GLU A 53 6.49 7.72 2.62
N ILE A 54 5.47 7.94 1.80
CA ILE A 54 5.58 7.90 0.35
C ILE A 54 4.85 9.10 -0.25
N THR A 55 5.35 9.53 -1.40
CA THR A 55 4.71 10.52 -2.24
C THR A 55 4.35 9.84 -3.56
N ILE A 56 3.09 9.97 -3.98
CA ILE A 56 2.61 9.47 -5.26
C ILE A 56 2.02 10.61 -6.08
N ASP A 57 2.22 10.56 -7.39
CA ASP A 57 1.69 11.48 -8.41
C ASP A 57 0.30 11.07 -8.89
N ASN A 58 -0.46 10.43 -8.01
CA ASN A 58 -1.82 9.99 -8.25
C ASN A 58 -2.59 9.98 -6.92
N THR A 59 -3.85 9.56 -6.96
CA THR A 59 -4.71 9.38 -5.80
C THR A 59 -4.78 7.91 -5.40
N VAL A 60 -4.72 7.65 -4.09
CA VAL A 60 -4.83 6.28 -3.54
C VAL A 60 -6.16 5.66 -3.96
N CYS A 61 -6.12 4.46 -4.55
CA CYS A 61 -7.36 3.83 -5.00
C CYS A 61 -8.26 3.46 -3.82
N GLY A 62 -9.58 3.57 -4.04
CA GLY A 62 -10.63 3.44 -3.03
C GLY A 62 -10.99 4.73 -2.32
N THR A 63 -10.34 5.84 -2.65
CA THR A 63 -10.67 7.17 -2.12
C THR A 63 -11.45 8.04 -3.11
N ARG A 64 -11.67 7.59 -4.36
CA ARG A 64 -12.35 8.34 -5.42
C ARG A 64 -13.77 7.82 -5.62
N ASP A 65 -14.65 8.65 -6.14
CA ASP A 65 -16.07 8.29 -6.28
C ASP A 65 -16.31 7.02 -7.09
N PHE A 66 -15.51 6.77 -8.15
CA PHE A 66 -15.69 5.59 -9.01
C PHE A 66 -15.11 4.27 -8.43
N ASP A 67 -14.27 4.34 -7.39
CA ASP A 67 -13.61 3.16 -6.81
C ASP A 67 -13.79 2.99 -5.30
N ARG A 68 -14.44 3.92 -4.61
CA ARG A 68 -14.65 3.88 -3.16
C ARG A 68 -15.35 2.62 -2.65
N ASP A 69 -16.32 2.12 -3.41
CA ASP A 69 -17.13 0.95 -3.02
C ASP A 69 -16.49 -0.37 -3.47
N LYS A 70 -15.37 -0.32 -4.20
CA LYS A 70 -14.65 -1.53 -4.60
C LYS A 70 -14.00 -2.16 -3.37
N ALA A 71 -14.33 -3.43 -3.14
CA ALA A 71 -13.81 -4.21 -2.02
C ALA A 71 -12.27 -4.31 -2.00
N TRP A 72 -11.63 -4.22 -3.17
CA TRP A 72 -10.20 -4.45 -3.33
C TRP A 72 -9.48 -3.18 -3.82
N THR A 73 -9.11 -2.35 -2.85
CA THR A 73 -8.51 -1.03 -3.03
C THR A 73 -7.44 -0.79 -1.97
N CYS A 74 -6.46 0.07 -2.27
CA CYS A 74 -5.28 0.32 -1.45
C CYS A 74 -5.68 0.86 -0.07
N ASP A 75 -6.64 1.78 -0.03
CA ASP A 75 -7.17 2.32 1.23
C ASP A 75 -7.64 1.23 2.22
N LYS A 76 -8.22 0.14 1.70
CA LYS A 76 -8.77 -0.98 2.49
C LYS A 76 -7.75 -2.06 2.77
N VAL A 77 -6.89 -2.40 1.80
CA VAL A 77 -6.00 -3.56 1.94
C VAL A 77 -4.72 -3.25 2.71
N LEU A 78 -4.21 -2.01 2.62
CA LEU A 78 -2.93 -1.60 3.22
C LEU A 78 -2.79 -2.00 4.69
N PRO A 79 -3.75 -1.69 5.58
CA PRO A 79 -3.68 -2.11 6.99
C PRO A 79 -3.37 -3.59 7.17
N SER A 80 -4.04 -4.46 6.40
CA SER A 80 -3.93 -5.92 6.57
C SER A 80 -2.60 -6.51 6.10
N ILE A 81 -1.91 -5.85 5.17
CA ILE A 81 -0.64 -6.30 4.59
C ILE A 81 0.57 -5.55 5.15
N MET A 82 0.39 -4.58 6.04
CA MET A 82 1.48 -3.89 6.72
C MET A 82 1.85 -4.59 8.04
N PRO A 83 3.11 -4.48 8.51
CA PRO A 83 3.50 -5.01 9.81
C PRO A 83 2.55 -4.51 10.93
N PRO A 84 2.22 -5.34 11.93
CA PRO A 84 1.30 -4.94 12.99
C PRO A 84 1.84 -3.71 13.75
N LYS A 85 0.96 -2.75 14.03
CA LYS A 85 1.27 -1.47 14.70
C LYS A 85 2.23 -0.55 13.93
N SER A 86 2.51 -0.85 12.65
CA SER A 86 3.29 0.06 11.79
C SER A 86 2.41 1.17 11.23
N ARG A 87 3.05 2.24 10.73
CA ARG A 87 2.39 3.42 10.16
C ARG A 87 2.96 3.74 8.77
N LEU A 88 2.06 3.93 7.80
CA LEU A 88 2.39 4.42 6.46
C LEU A 88 1.64 5.72 6.22
N THR A 89 2.38 6.80 5.97
CA THR A 89 1.82 8.07 5.49
C THR A 89 1.93 8.11 3.98
N VAL A 90 0.81 8.34 3.29
CA VAL A 90 0.77 8.52 1.84
C VAL A 90 0.40 9.96 1.54
N TRP A 91 1.31 10.67 0.88
CA TRP A 91 1.09 11.98 0.30
C TRP A 91 0.75 11.78 -1.18
N ALA A 92 -0.44 12.21 -1.57
CA ALA A 92 -1.00 11.95 -2.89
C ALA A 92 -1.30 13.27 -3.59
N THR A 93 -0.96 13.38 -4.87
CA THR A 93 -1.26 14.54 -5.70
C THR A 93 -1.58 14.08 -7.11
N ASP A 94 -2.76 14.41 -7.64
CA ASP A 94 -3.16 14.10 -9.01
C ASP A 94 -2.92 15.26 -9.98
N ASP A 95 -2.52 16.43 -9.47
CA ASP A 95 -2.35 17.67 -10.20
C ASP A 95 -0.88 18.12 -10.32
N GLY A 96 0.06 17.20 -10.08
CA GLY A 96 1.50 17.43 -10.21
C GLY A 96 2.10 18.20 -9.02
N GLY A 97 1.56 18.01 -7.83
CA GLY A 97 2.09 18.56 -6.58
C GLY A 97 1.46 19.89 -6.14
N LYS A 98 0.35 20.32 -6.76
CA LYS A 98 -0.30 21.59 -6.38
C LYS A 98 -1.27 21.38 -5.22
N MET A 99 -1.94 20.24 -5.16
CA MET A 99 -2.77 19.81 -4.03
C MET A 99 -2.29 18.47 -3.49
N TRP A 100 -2.24 18.38 -2.17
CA TRP A 100 -1.76 17.21 -1.44
C TRP A 100 -2.86 16.63 -0.57
N ALA A 101 -3.31 15.43 -0.91
CA ALA A 101 -4.09 14.59 -0.01
C ALA A 101 -3.14 13.82 0.92
N ARG A 102 -3.53 13.64 2.18
CA ARG A 102 -2.76 12.86 3.16
C ARG A 102 -3.60 11.70 3.67
N GLY A 103 -3.16 10.48 3.38
CA GLY A 103 -3.67 9.25 3.99
C GLY A 103 -2.71 8.73 5.05
N VAL A 104 -3.23 8.24 6.18
CA VAL A 104 -2.44 7.55 7.20
C VAL A 104 -3.04 6.17 7.44
N TYR A 105 -2.23 5.14 7.23
CA TYR A 105 -2.62 3.74 7.37
C TYR A 105 -1.87 3.11 8.54
N VAL A 106 -2.59 2.33 9.35
CA VAL A 106 -2.04 1.61 10.51
C VAL A 106 -2.09 0.11 10.23
N GLY A 107 -0.96 -0.56 10.35
CA GLY A 107 -0.85 -1.98 10.07
C GLY A 107 -1.51 -2.86 11.13
N THR A 108 -2.33 -3.81 10.70
CA THR A 108 -2.92 -4.87 11.53
C THR A 108 -2.18 -6.19 11.36
N GLY A 109 -1.51 -6.40 10.21
CA GLY A 109 -0.78 -7.63 9.90
C GLY A 109 -1.65 -8.87 9.68
N GLU A 110 -2.96 -8.69 9.53
CA GLU A 110 -3.93 -9.79 9.41
C GLU A 110 -3.70 -10.73 8.23
N ARG A 111 -2.96 -10.31 7.20
CA ARG A 111 -2.63 -11.13 6.03
C ARG A 111 -1.17 -11.59 6.00
N ILE A 112 -0.35 -11.29 7.00
CA ILE A 112 1.06 -11.69 7.02
C ILE A 112 1.17 -13.11 7.59
N ARG A 113 1.91 -14.01 6.93
CA ARG A 113 2.21 -15.35 7.47
C ARG A 113 2.97 -15.21 8.79
N LYS A 114 2.57 -16.00 9.79
CA LYS A 114 3.29 -16.08 11.06
C LYS A 114 4.51 -16.99 10.92
#